data_AF-A0A7X3IBN0-F1
#
_entry.id   AF-A0A7X3IBN0-F1
#
_cell.length_a   1.000
_cell.length_b   1.000
_cell.length_c   1.000
_cell.angle_alpha   90.00
_cell.angle_beta   90.00
_cell.angle_gamma   90.00
#
_symmetry.space_group_name_H-M   'P 1'
#
loop_
_entity.id
_entity.type
_entity.pdbx_description
1 polymer ?
#
loop_
_entity_poly.entity_id
_entity_poly.type
_entity_poly.pdbx_seq_one_letter_code
_entity_poly.pdbx_strand_id
1 'polypeptide(L)'
;MTLHEQIEKEIMQWIKEFIVVPNEFYDGKFAPCPYAHAALLARAVDVAVWRSGDPRHFIREQASTMRDSAGIQTRVIVFPPRVQWSLGISDFVDTLNTELIPGDTFLNTGVAKTTNSLYPGSAGQPYFIVVVNSLAAVLRGAKSLQKTNYYDKWPAAHRRIVVDRRADLAERYKQSKDTRI
;
A
#
# COMPACT_ATOMS: atom_id res chain seq x y z
N MET A 1 11.07 -23.12 8.38
CA MET A 1 10.45 -21.84 8.01
C MET A 1 11.10 -20.74 8.85
N THR A 2 11.77 -19.78 8.22
CA THR A 2 12.43 -18.66 8.89
C THR A 2 11.39 -17.69 9.47
N LEU A 3 11.81 -16.77 10.35
CA LEU A 3 10.94 -15.71 10.87
C LEU A 3 10.30 -14.89 9.74
N HIS A 4 11.09 -14.53 8.72
CA HIS A 4 10.62 -13.68 7.64
C HIS A 4 9.61 -14.39 6.73
N GLU A 5 9.78 -15.70 6.50
CA GLU A 5 8.79 -16.52 5.79
C GLU A 5 7.47 -16.63 6.56
N GLN A 6 7.52 -16.65 7.90
CA GLN A 6 6.31 -16.62 8.74
C GLN A 6 5.57 -15.29 8.61
N ILE A 7 6.31 -14.17 8.68
CA ILE A 7 5.75 -12.83 8.52
C ILE A 7 5.12 -12.67 7.13
N GLU A 8 5.80 -13.13 6.09
CA GLU A 8 5.28 -13.09 4.72
C GLU A 8 3.96 -13.86 4.60
N LYS A 9 3.93 -15.09 5.13
CA LYS A 9 2.73 -15.93 5.13
C LYS A 9 1.59 -15.29 5.92
N GLU A 10 1.86 -14.72 7.09
CA GLU A 10 0.86 -14.03 7.92
C GLU A 10 0.28 -12.82 7.20
N ILE A 11 1.12 -11.99 6.58
CA ILE A 11 0.64 -10.83 5.83
C ILE A 11 -0.17 -11.25 4.60
N MET A 12 0.25 -12.30 3.89
CA MET A 12 -0.54 -12.83 2.79
C MET A 12 -1.89 -13.38 3.26
N GLN A 13 -1.94 -14.00 4.44
CA GLN A 13 -3.19 -14.45 5.05
C GLN A 13 -4.08 -13.25 5.43
N TRP A 14 -3.50 -12.23 6.06
CA TRP A 14 -4.19 -11.00 6.42
C TRP A 14 -4.80 -10.30 5.19
N ILE A 15 -4.09 -10.27 4.05
CA ILE A 15 -4.65 -9.71 2.81
C ILE A 15 -5.90 -10.51 2.39
N LYS A 16 -5.84 -11.85 2.42
CA LYS A 16 -6.94 -12.73 2.02
C LYS A 16 -8.15 -12.63 2.95
N GLU A 17 -7.93 -12.50 4.25
CA GLU A 17 -8.99 -12.59 5.25
C GLU A 17 -9.56 -11.23 5.68
N PHE A 18 -8.78 -10.16 5.58
CA PHE A 18 -9.20 -8.84 6.06
C PHE A 18 -9.35 -7.83 4.92
N ILE A 19 -8.39 -7.76 4.01
CA ILE A 19 -8.39 -6.73 2.95
C ILE A 19 -9.42 -7.03 1.85
N VAL A 20 -9.65 -8.31 1.60
CA VAL A 20 -10.53 -8.82 0.53
C VAL A 20 -11.95 -9.09 1.02
N VAL A 21 -12.14 -9.24 2.32
CA VAL A 21 -13.44 -9.58 2.91
C VAL A 21 -14.20 -8.30 3.28
N PRO A 22 -15.51 -8.22 2.98
CA PRO A 22 -16.34 -7.11 3.46
C PRO A 22 -16.30 -6.98 4.98
N ASN A 23 -16.29 -5.75 5.49
CA ASN A 23 -16.23 -5.51 6.93
C ASN A 23 -17.22 -4.45 7.41
N GLU A 24 -17.38 -4.36 8.73
CA GLU A 24 -18.36 -3.51 9.39
C GLU A 24 -18.19 -2.02 9.08
N PHE A 25 -16.97 -1.56 8.78
CA PHE A 25 -16.74 -0.16 8.38
C PHE A 25 -17.53 0.22 7.13
N TYR A 26 -17.82 -0.74 6.25
CA TYR A 26 -18.64 -0.55 5.06
C TYR A 26 -20.00 -1.27 5.16
N ASP A 27 -20.54 -1.41 6.37
CA ASP A 27 -21.78 -2.16 6.67
C ASP A 27 -21.78 -3.61 6.15
N GLY A 28 -20.60 -4.23 6.03
CA GLY A 28 -20.46 -5.55 5.42
C GLY A 28 -20.72 -5.59 3.91
N LYS A 29 -20.88 -4.44 3.24
CA LYS A 29 -21.12 -4.37 1.78
C LYS A 29 -19.83 -4.40 0.97
N PHE A 30 -18.77 -3.79 1.49
CA PHE A 30 -17.51 -3.64 0.77
C PHE A 30 -16.31 -4.07 1.60
N ALA A 31 -15.32 -4.63 0.91
CA ALA A 31 -14.01 -4.90 1.46
C ALA A 31 -13.18 -3.60 1.52
N PRO A 32 -12.17 -3.51 2.42
CA PRO A 32 -11.22 -2.39 2.45
C PRO A 32 -10.57 -2.08 1.11
N CYS A 33 -10.32 -3.10 0.29
CA CYS A 33 -9.85 -2.94 -1.08
C CYS A 33 -10.67 -3.85 -2.00
N PRO A 34 -11.75 -3.35 -2.63
CA PRO A 34 -12.62 -4.17 -3.48
C PRO A 34 -11.91 -4.85 -4.66
N TYR A 35 -10.75 -4.33 -5.08
CA TYR A 35 -9.95 -4.90 -6.17
C TYR A 35 -8.89 -5.90 -5.70
N ALA A 36 -8.65 -6.04 -4.40
CA ALA A 36 -7.61 -6.94 -3.89
C ALA A 36 -7.89 -8.41 -4.24
N HIS A 37 -9.15 -8.84 -4.29
CA HIS A 37 -9.50 -10.21 -4.69
C HIS A 37 -9.03 -10.52 -6.12
N ALA A 38 -9.34 -9.62 -7.06
CA ALA A 38 -8.95 -9.77 -8.45
C ALA A 38 -7.42 -9.75 -8.61
N ALA A 39 -6.72 -8.89 -7.86
CA ALA A 39 -5.26 -8.82 -7.87
C ALA A 39 -4.62 -10.12 -7.34
N LEU A 40 -5.18 -10.72 -6.28
CA LEU A 40 -4.72 -12.01 -5.76
C LEU A 40 -4.92 -13.14 -6.77
N LEU A 41 -6.09 -13.23 -7.41
CA LEU A 41 -6.37 -14.24 -8.45
C LEU A 41 -5.41 -14.10 -9.65
N ALA A 42 -5.06 -12.86 -10.01
CA ALA A 42 -4.11 -12.56 -11.06
C ALA A 42 -2.63 -12.75 -10.63
N ARG A 43 -2.36 -13.14 -9.37
CA ARG A 43 -1.01 -13.21 -8.79
C ARG A 43 -0.24 -11.89 -8.92
N ALA A 44 -0.95 -10.77 -8.86
CA ALA A 44 -0.42 -9.42 -9.02
C ALA A 44 -0.07 -8.75 -7.68
N VAL A 45 -0.07 -9.51 -6.58
CA VAL A 45 0.25 -9.03 -5.23
C VAL A 45 1.38 -9.86 -4.66
N ASP A 46 2.40 -9.20 -4.13
CA ASP A 46 3.46 -9.82 -3.36
C ASP A 46 3.76 -9.08 -2.04
N VAL A 47 4.64 -9.67 -1.24
CA VAL A 47 5.01 -9.18 0.10
C VAL A 47 6.53 -9.14 0.20
N ALA A 48 7.06 -8.02 0.67
CA ALA A 48 8.49 -7.85 0.94
C ALA A 48 8.71 -7.61 2.43
N VAL A 49 9.44 -8.51 3.09
CA VAL A 49 9.65 -8.44 4.55
C VAL A 49 11.01 -7.83 4.85
N TRP A 50 11.03 -6.72 5.59
CA TRP A 50 12.27 -6.06 6.00
C TRP A 50 13.04 -6.93 7.01
N ARG A 51 14.35 -7.11 6.79
CA ARG A 51 15.18 -7.98 7.65
C ARG A 51 16.02 -7.19 8.62
N SER A 52 16.73 -6.19 8.11
CA SER A 52 17.64 -5.31 8.84
C SER A 52 18.06 -4.13 7.95
N GLY A 53 18.82 -3.19 8.49
CA GLY A 53 19.40 -2.07 7.73
C GLY A 53 18.56 -0.79 7.74
N ASP A 54 18.69 0.04 6.72
CA ASP A 54 17.94 1.29 6.59
C ASP A 54 16.54 1.03 6.00
N PRO A 55 15.44 1.30 6.73
CA PRO A 55 14.09 1.16 6.19
C PRO A 55 13.85 2.03 4.95
N ARG A 56 14.44 3.23 4.85
CA ARG A 56 14.23 4.13 3.71
C ARG A 56 14.85 3.58 2.44
N HIS A 57 16.08 3.08 2.54
CA HIS A 57 16.74 2.37 1.45
C HIS A 57 15.90 1.18 0.98
N PHE A 58 15.43 0.34 1.92
CA PHE A 58 14.61 -0.82 1.59
C PHE A 58 13.29 -0.43 0.91
N ILE A 59 12.58 0.59 1.39
CA ILE A 59 11.35 1.08 0.74
C ILE A 59 11.62 1.49 -0.72
N ARG A 60 12.68 2.26 -0.97
CA ARG A 60 13.03 2.73 -2.31
C ARG A 60 13.40 1.57 -3.24
N GLU A 61 14.20 0.63 -2.74
CA GLU A 61 14.60 -0.58 -3.48
C GLU A 61 13.37 -1.42 -3.85
N GLN A 62 12.51 -1.73 -2.87
CA GLN A 62 11.33 -2.56 -3.10
C GLN A 62 10.30 -1.87 -4.00
N ALA A 63 10.17 -0.55 -3.94
CA ALA A 63 9.30 0.19 -4.85
C ALA A 63 9.83 0.19 -6.30
N SER A 64 11.15 0.38 -6.46
CA SER A 64 11.80 0.36 -7.78
C SER A 64 11.72 -1.03 -8.43
N THR A 65 12.02 -2.08 -7.66
CA THR A 65 11.97 -3.46 -8.16
C THR A 65 10.55 -3.91 -8.48
N MET A 66 9.52 -3.46 -7.74
CA MET A 66 8.12 -3.75 -8.08
C MET A 66 7.76 -3.15 -9.44
N ARG A 67 8.15 -1.90 -9.72
CA ARG A 67 7.93 -1.24 -11.02
C ARG A 67 8.50 -2.05 -12.17
N ASP A 68 9.66 -2.66 -11.96
CA ASP A 68 10.39 -3.41 -12.98
C ASP A 68 9.98 -4.90 -13.01
N SER A 69 9.13 -5.35 -12.09
CA SER A 69 8.63 -6.73 -12.00
C SER A 69 7.39 -6.92 -12.87
N ALA A 70 7.52 -7.73 -13.92
CA ALA A 70 6.37 -8.07 -14.77
C ALA A 70 5.26 -8.78 -13.97
N GLY A 71 4.04 -8.27 -14.06
CA GLY A 71 2.84 -8.88 -13.49
C GLY A 71 2.50 -8.46 -12.05
N ILE A 72 3.44 -7.86 -11.30
CA ILE A 72 3.15 -7.35 -9.96
C ILE A 72 2.57 -5.94 -10.06
N GLN A 73 1.40 -5.74 -9.46
CA GLN A 73 0.72 -4.44 -9.39
C GLN A 73 0.68 -3.87 -7.98
N THR A 74 0.85 -4.71 -6.96
CA THR A 74 0.86 -4.29 -5.57
C THR A 74 1.93 -5.06 -4.81
N ARG A 75 2.73 -4.34 -4.02
CA ARG A 75 3.68 -4.91 -3.07
C ARG A 75 3.40 -4.38 -1.67
N VAL A 76 3.24 -5.27 -0.71
CA VAL A 76 3.15 -4.90 0.71
C VAL A 76 4.53 -5.06 1.34
N ILE A 77 5.17 -3.94 1.68
CA ILE A 77 6.45 -3.93 2.39
C ILE A 77 6.16 -3.91 3.90
N VAL A 78 6.77 -4.84 4.63
CA VAL A 78 6.43 -5.14 6.03
C VAL A 78 7.59 -4.82 6.95
N PHE A 79 7.31 -4.14 8.05
CA PHE A 79 8.29 -3.67 9.04
C PHE A 79 7.84 -3.98 10.48
N PRO A 80 8.78 -3.97 11.46
CA PRO A 80 8.39 -3.94 12.85
C PRO A 80 7.61 -2.65 13.17
N PRO A 81 6.66 -2.68 14.12
CA PRO A 81 5.77 -1.55 14.40
C PRO A 81 6.52 -0.26 14.73
N ARG A 82 7.68 -0.36 15.40
CA ARG A 82 8.50 0.80 15.78
C ARG A 82 8.96 1.66 14.60
N VAL A 83 9.04 1.11 13.38
CA VAL A 83 9.48 1.86 12.19
C VAL A 83 8.49 2.98 11.85
N GLN A 84 7.23 2.86 12.23
CA GLN A 84 6.24 3.92 12.02
C GLN A 84 6.62 5.23 12.76
N TRP A 85 7.42 5.13 13.82
CA TRP A 85 7.90 6.24 14.64
C TRP A 85 9.29 6.72 14.25
N SER A 86 9.92 6.09 13.25
CA SER A 86 11.18 6.58 12.70
C SER A 86 10.96 7.98 12.12
N LEU A 87 11.78 8.93 12.58
CA LEU A 87 11.66 10.34 12.22
C LEU A 87 11.58 10.51 10.70
N GLY A 88 10.54 11.19 10.21
CA GLY A 88 10.35 11.52 8.80
C GLY A 88 10.08 10.33 7.86
N ILE A 89 9.67 9.16 8.35
CA ILE A 89 9.38 8.02 7.47
C ILE A 89 8.19 8.29 6.53
N SER A 90 7.14 8.96 7.02
CA SER A 90 6.00 9.35 6.19
C SER A 90 6.37 10.44 5.18
N ASP A 91 7.13 11.45 5.61
CA ASP A 91 7.62 12.52 4.73
C ASP A 91 8.54 11.96 3.64
N PHE A 92 9.35 10.95 3.98
CA PHE A 92 10.17 10.22 3.02
C PHE A 92 9.31 9.51 1.97
N VAL A 93 8.25 8.79 2.38
CA VAL A 93 7.32 8.13 1.44
C VAL A 93 6.61 9.16 0.54
N ASP A 94 6.18 10.28 1.11
CA ASP A 94 5.54 11.36 0.36
C ASP A 94 6.49 12.02 -0.65
N THR A 95 7.75 12.24 -0.27
CA THR A 95 8.78 12.74 -1.18
C THR A 95 9.08 11.73 -2.27
N LEU A 96 9.24 10.45 -1.91
CA LEU A 96 9.53 9.38 -2.85
C LEU A 96 8.41 9.19 -3.89
N ASN A 97 7.14 9.45 -3.52
CA ASN A 97 6.04 9.47 -4.49
C ASN A 97 6.27 10.49 -5.61
N THR A 98 6.84 11.66 -5.33
CA THR A 98 7.13 12.66 -6.39
C THR A 98 8.12 12.14 -7.43
N GLU A 99 9.04 11.26 -7.02
CA GLU A 99 10.02 10.61 -7.90
C GLU A 99 9.42 9.43 -8.68
N LEU A 100 8.49 8.67 -8.07
CA LEU A 100 8.01 7.39 -8.58
C LEU A 100 6.71 7.48 -9.40
N ILE A 101 5.90 8.51 -9.20
CA ILE A 101 4.66 8.75 -9.95
C ILE A 101 4.87 8.82 -11.48
N PRO A 102 5.94 9.47 -12.00
CA PRO A 102 6.25 9.45 -13.44
C PRO A 102 6.51 8.05 -14.01
N GLY A 103 6.86 7.08 -13.15
CA GLY A 103 7.04 5.67 -13.47
C GLY A 103 5.84 4.79 -13.10
N ASP A 104 4.65 5.38 -12.99
CA ASP A 104 3.39 4.71 -12.61
C ASP A 104 3.44 3.95 -11.28
N THR A 105 4.24 4.43 -10.33
CA THR A 105 4.38 3.80 -9.00
C THR A 105 3.93 4.77 -7.91
N PHE A 106 3.17 4.26 -6.94
CA PHE A 106 2.61 5.06 -5.86
C PHE A 106 2.61 4.29 -4.53
N LEU A 107 2.95 4.98 -3.45
CA LEU A 107 3.15 4.42 -2.12
C LEU A 107 2.19 5.05 -1.11
N ASN A 108 1.68 4.25 -0.18
CA ASN A 108 1.10 4.74 1.07
C ASN A 108 1.68 3.99 2.26
N THR A 109 1.73 4.68 3.40
CA THR A 109 1.97 4.06 4.69
C THR A 109 0.66 3.55 5.30
N GLY A 110 0.76 2.57 6.20
CA GLY A 110 -0.38 2.06 6.94
C GLY A 110 0.05 1.09 8.05
N VAL A 111 -0.95 0.46 8.66
CA VAL A 111 -0.75 -0.63 9.62
C VAL A 111 -1.58 -1.82 9.19
N ALA A 112 -1.01 -3.03 9.33
CA ALA A 112 -1.74 -4.27 9.11
C ALA A 112 -2.62 -4.56 10.32
N LYS A 113 -3.75 -3.86 10.44
CA LYS A 113 -4.69 -4.03 11.58
C LYS A 113 -5.07 -5.50 11.75
N THR A 114 -5.37 -5.93 12.97
CA THR A 114 -5.73 -7.33 13.31
C THR A 114 -4.63 -8.37 13.16
N THR A 115 -3.39 -7.96 12.87
CA THR A 115 -2.20 -8.82 12.93
C THR A 115 -1.47 -8.65 14.26
N ASN A 116 -0.63 -9.63 14.63
CA ASN A 116 0.25 -9.56 15.79
C ASN A 116 1.70 -9.71 15.34
N SER A 117 2.45 -8.61 15.33
CA SER A 117 3.78 -8.58 14.74
C SER A 117 4.74 -9.58 15.38
N LEU A 118 5.30 -10.46 14.56
CA LEU A 118 6.28 -11.47 14.96
C LEU A 118 7.71 -10.92 15.14
N TYR A 119 7.96 -9.63 14.86
CA TYR A 119 9.28 -9.05 15.11
C TYR A 119 9.59 -9.01 16.62
N PRO A 120 10.84 -9.25 17.04
CA PRO A 120 11.23 -9.17 18.45
C PRO A 120 10.83 -7.83 19.09
N GLY A 121 10.20 -7.90 20.27
CA GLY A 121 9.74 -6.72 21.02
C GLY A 121 8.43 -6.10 20.52
N SER A 122 7.67 -6.79 19.67
CA SER A 122 6.46 -6.25 19.01
C SER A 122 5.15 -6.90 19.48
N ALA A 123 5.16 -7.56 20.64
CA ALA A 123 4.02 -8.32 21.15
C ALA A 123 2.74 -7.46 21.22
N GLY A 124 1.65 -7.96 20.63
CA GLY A 124 0.34 -7.31 20.61
C GLY A 124 0.24 -6.06 19.71
N GLN A 125 1.26 -5.76 18.90
CA GLN A 125 1.27 -4.60 18.01
C GLN A 125 1.17 -5.05 16.55
N PRO A 126 0.37 -4.35 15.70
CA PRO A 126 0.28 -4.67 14.28
C PRO A 126 1.54 -4.25 13.53
N TYR A 127 1.84 -4.90 12.40
CA TYR A 127 2.95 -4.49 11.53
C TYR A 127 2.75 -3.06 11.01
N PHE A 128 3.86 -2.31 10.92
CA PHE A 128 3.92 -1.15 10.05
C PHE A 128 4.11 -1.61 8.61
N ILE A 129 3.35 -1.05 7.69
CA ILE A 129 3.42 -1.41 6.27
C ILE A 129 3.57 -0.19 5.38
N VAL A 130 4.25 -0.40 4.25
CA VAL A 130 4.25 0.50 3.11
C VAL A 130 3.70 -0.26 1.92
N VAL A 131 2.57 0.18 1.38
CA VAL A 131 1.94 -0.46 0.22
C VAL A 131 2.34 0.29 -1.03
N VAL A 132 3.11 -0.38 -1.89
CA VAL A 132 3.48 0.10 -3.23
C VAL A 132 2.43 -0.43 -4.21
N ASN A 133 1.97 0.42 -5.13
CA ASN A 133 0.98 0.06 -6.15
C ASN A 133 1.34 0.65 -7.52
N SER A 134 0.88 -0.01 -8.59
CA SER A 134 0.69 0.66 -9.88
C SER A 134 -0.31 1.79 -9.71
N LEU A 135 0.13 3.01 -10.04
CA LEU A 135 -0.69 4.20 -9.95
C LEU A 135 -1.87 4.12 -10.93
N ALA A 136 -1.68 3.62 -12.15
CA ALA A 136 -2.76 3.46 -13.10
C ALA A 136 -3.83 2.48 -12.59
N ALA A 137 -3.43 1.38 -11.95
CA ALA A 137 -4.38 0.45 -11.33
C ALA A 137 -5.21 1.13 -10.22
N VAL A 138 -4.54 1.88 -9.34
CA VAL A 138 -5.20 2.64 -8.26
C VAL A 138 -6.19 3.67 -8.81
N LEU A 139 -5.80 4.45 -9.83
CA LEU A 139 -6.66 5.48 -10.42
C LEU A 139 -7.88 4.88 -11.13
N ARG A 140 -7.70 3.78 -11.88
CA ARG A 140 -8.82 3.06 -12.51
C ARG A 140 -9.79 2.50 -11.47
N GLY A 141 -9.27 1.93 -10.39
CA GLY A 141 -10.06 1.44 -9.28
C GLY A 141 -10.86 2.55 -8.61
N ALA A 142 -10.20 3.67 -8.27
CA ALA A 142 -10.85 4.84 -7.66
C ALA A 142 -11.97 5.41 -8.55
N LYS A 143 -11.70 5.60 -9.85
CA LYS A 143 -12.71 6.10 -10.82
C LYS A 143 -13.93 5.18 -10.93
N SER A 144 -13.72 3.88 -10.78
CA SER A 144 -14.80 2.89 -10.84
C SER A 144 -15.63 2.88 -9.55
N LEU A 145 -14.98 2.98 -8.38
CA LEU A 145 -15.66 3.08 -7.08
C LEU A 145 -16.42 4.39 -6.89
N GLN A 146 -15.98 5.48 -7.54
CA GLN A 146 -16.74 6.74 -7.55
C GLN A 146 -18.12 6.62 -8.22
N LYS A 147 -18.36 5.56 -9.00
CA LYS A 147 -19.66 5.26 -9.62
C LYS A 147 -20.55 4.37 -8.74
N THR A 148 -20.09 3.99 -7.56
CA THR A 148 -20.82 3.18 -6.59
C THR A 148 -21.02 3.98 -5.30
N ASN A 149 -21.74 3.40 -4.34
CA ASN A 149 -21.90 3.97 -3.00
C ASN A 149 -20.73 3.68 -2.05
N TYR A 150 -19.57 3.23 -2.57
CA TYR A 150 -18.40 2.86 -1.76
C TYR A 150 -17.90 4.01 -0.88
N TYR A 151 -17.95 5.24 -1.38
CA TYR A 151 -17.47 6.43 -0.68
C TYR A 151 -18.56 7.22 0.06
N ASP A 152 -19.83 6.82 -0.02
CA ASP A 152 -20.96 7.63 0.46
C ASP A 152 -20.88 7.91 1.97
N LYS A 153 -20.34 6.97 2.74
CA LYS A 153 -20.19 7.07 4.19
C LYS A 153 -18.85 7.61 4.65
N TRP A 154 -17.94 7.94 3.73
CA TRP A 154 -16.62 8.39 4.10
C TRP A 154 -16.65 9.84 4.56
N PRO A 155 -16.03 10.18 5.70
CA PRO A 155 -15.81 11.58 6.04
C PRO A 155 -15.05 12.28 4.91
N ALA A 156 -15.48 13.47 4.52
CA ALA A 156 -14.87 14.21 3.40
C ALA A 156 -13.36 14.39 3.58
N ALA A 157 -12.90 14.64 4.80
CA ALA A 157 -11.47 14.72 5.12
C ALA A 157 -10.73 13.40 4.84
N HIS A 158 -11.33 12.26 5.19
CA HIS A 158 -10.76 10.94 4.93
C HIS A 158 -10.70 10.65 3.44
N ARG A 159 -11.79 10.92 2.71
CA ARG A 159 -11.84 10.79 1.25
C ARG A 159 -10.76 11.65 0.58
N ARG A 160 -10.60 12.90 1.00
CA ARG A 160 -9.60 13.81 0.45
C ARG A 160 -8.18 13.27 0.61
N ILE A 161 -7.85 12.75 1.79
CA ILE A 161 -6.51 12.22 2.08
C ILE A 161 -6.21 10.95 1.27
N VAL A 162 -7.21 10.07 1.11
CA VAL A 162 -7.00 8.73 0.56
C VAL A 162 -7.27 8.66 -0.95
N VAL A 163 -8.19 9.46 -1.48
CA VAL A 163 -8.61 9.40 -2.89
C VAL A 163 -8.09 10.62 -3.62
N ASP A 164 -8.51 11.81 -3.21
CA ASP A 164 -8.31 13.03 -4.00
C ASP A 164 -6.82 13.40 -4.06
N ARG A 165 -6.10 13.32 -2.93
CA ARG A 165 -4.65 13.56 -2.87
C ARG A 165 -3.87 12.73 -3.89
N ARG A 166 -4.29 11.49 -4.17
CA ARG A 166 -3.60 10.61 -5.13
C ARG A 166 -3.83 11.06 -6.57
N ALA A 167 -5.05 11.50 -6.88
CA ALA A 167 -5.38 12.07 -8.17
C ALA A 167 -4.62 13.39 -8.41
N ASP A 168 -4.60 14.27 -7.42
CA ASP A 168 -3.86 15.55 -7.46
C ASP A 168 -2.36 15.33 -7.71
N LEU A 169 -1.76 14.39 -6.97
CA LEU A 169 -0.35 14.03 -7.16
C LEU A 169 -0.09 13.43 -8.54
N ALA A 170 -1.00 12.58 -9.05
CA ALA A 170 -0.88 12.01 -10.38
C ALA A 170 -0.95 13.08 -11.48
N GLU A 171 -1.89 14.02 -11.37
CA GLU A 171 -2.02 15.13 -12.32
C GLU A 171 -0.77 16.01 -12.31
N ARG A 172 -0.32 16.41 -11.13
CA ARG A 172 0.84 17.31 -10.97
C ARG A 172 2.14 16.70 -11.50
N TYR A 173 2.40 15.42 -11.23
CA TYR A 173 3.71 14.84 -11.50
C TYR A 173 3.78 13.98 -12.77
N LYS A 174 2.66 13.44 -13.29
CA LYS A 174 2.68 12.77 -14.61
C LYS A 174 2.97 13.75 -15.75
N GLN A 175 2.48 14.99 -15.68
CA GLN A 175 2.68 16.01 -16.71
C GLN A 175 4.13 16.49 -16.84
N SER A 176 4.92 16.43 -15.75
CA SER A 176 6.31 16.90 -15.71
C SER A 176 7.30 16.11 -16.59
N LYS A 177 6.88 14.92 -17.09
CA LYS A 177 7.68 14.10 -18.01
C LYS A 177 7.57 14.56 -19.47
N ASP A 178 6.42 15.13 -19.85
CA ASP A 178 6.16 15.59 -21.22
C ASP A 178 6.75 16.97 -21.52
N THR A 179 7.12 17.74 -20.50
CA THR A 179 7.71 19.09 -20.67
C THR A 179 9.24 19.09 -20.72
N ARG A 180 9.89 17.94 -20.58
CA ARG A 180 11.35 17.78 -20.71
C ARG A 180 11.67 17.05 -22.01
N ILE A 181 11.37 17.70 -23.13
CA ILE A 181 11.85 17.34 -24.49
C ILE A 181 12.71 18.50 -24.98
#